data_AF-A0A544QQ61-F1
#
_entry.id   AF-A0A544QQ61-F1
#
_cell.length_a   1.000
_cell.length_b   1.000
_cell.length_c   1.000
_cell.angle_alpha   90.00
_cell.angle_beta   90.00
_cell.angle_gamma   90.00
#
_symmetry.space_group_name_H-M   'P 1'
#
loop_
_entity.id
_entity.type
_entity.pdbx_description
1 polymer ?
#
loop_
_entity_poly.entity_id
_entity_poly.type
_entity_poly.pdbx_seq_one_letter_code
_entity_poly.pdbx_strand_id
1 'polypeptide(L)'
;MAHPLELNRAVPGGRIEVFAIRDESYASGWFYRFQYYHPDDGEILRYDNAHNDDTLGTHHRHIRFGDDTEIEFHSLVVHLTRFLNEVGELAPSEDTQ
;
A
#
# COMPACT_ATOMS: atom_id res chain seq x y z
N MET A 1 -22.56 -0.85 10.51
CA MET A 1 -21.12 -1.16 10.54
C MET A 1 -20.55 -0.79 9.18
N ALA A 2 -19.38 -0.15 9.13
CA ALA A 2 -18.72 0.11 7.85
C ALA A 2 -18.21 -1.22 7.27
N HIS A 3 -18.44 -1.45 5.98
CA HIS A 3 -17.85 -2.58 5.30
C HIS A 3 -16.42 -2.24 4.89
N PRO A 4 -15.44 -3.11 5.15
CA PRO A 4 -14.08 -2.86 4.71
C PRO A 4 -14.00 -2.94 3.18
N LEU A 5 -13.10 -2.13 2.61
CA LEU A 5 -12.60 -2.32 1.27
C LEU A 5 -11.56 -3.43 1.32
N GLU A 6 -11.83 -4.53 0.64
CA GLU A 6 -10.94 -5.69 0.56
C GLU A 6 -10.75 -6.12 -0.90
N LEU A 7 -9.50 -6.29 -1.30
CA LEU A 7 -9.13 -6.86 -2.60
C LEU A 7 -7.88 -7.73 -2.41
N ASN A 8 -7.90 -8.92 -3.00
CA ASN A 8 -6.73 -9.77 -3.13
C ASN A 8 -6.67 -10.28 -4.57
N ARG A 9 -5.65 -9.85 -5.32
CA ARG A 9 -5.56 -10.09 -6.77
C ARG A 9 -4.14 -10.47 -7.18
N ALA A 10 -4.02 -11.52 -7.98
CA ALA A 10 -2.78 -11.83 -8.68
C ALA A 10 -2.54 -10.83 -9.82
N VAL A 11 -1.29 -10.40 -9.97
CA VAL A 11 -0.81 -9.46 -10.99
C VAL A 11 0.55 -9.94 -11.53
N PRO A 12 1.05 -9.44 -12.66
CA PRO A 12 2.42 -9.70 -13.07
C PRO A 12 3.40 -9.40 -11.95
N GLY A 13 4.34 -10.31 -11.69
CA GLY A 13 5.35 -10.17 -10.64
C GLY A 13 4.87 -10.39 -9.21
N GLY A 14 3.60 -10.71 -8.96
CA GLY A 14 3.16 -11.06 -7.60
C GLY A 14 1.66 -10.94 -7.34
N ARG A 15 1.33 -10.38 -6.18
CA ARG A 15 -0.04 -10.17 -5.70
C ARG A 15 -0.20 -8.80 -5.09
N ILE A 16 -1.37 -8.22 -5.29
CA ILE A 16 -1.84 -7.03 -4.61
C ILE A 16 -2.87 -7.42 -3.55
N GLU A 17 -2.67 -6.93 -2.33
CA GLU A 17 -3.62 -6.95 -1.24
C GLU A 17 -3.98 -5.52 -0.84
N VAL A 18 -5.27 -5.21 -0.78
CA VAL A 18 -5.79 -3.91 -0.34
C VAL A 18 -6.77 -4.18 0.78
N PHE A 19 -6.52 -3.54 1.91
CA PHE A 19 -7.44 -3.47 3.04
C PHE A 19 -7.62 -2.00 3.45
N ALA A 20 -8.85 -1.56 3.64
CA ALA A 20 -9.14 -0.29 4.31
C ALA A 20 -10.50 -0.31 5.01
N ILE A 21 -10.60 0.32 6.18
CA ILE A 21 -11.85 0.44 6.94
C ILE A 21 -11.96 1.83 7.57
N ARG A 22 -13.19 2.34 7.64
CA ARG A 22 -13.48 3.59 8.37
C ARG A 22 -13.16 3.38 9.84
N ASP A 23 -12.28 4.22 10.37
CA ASP A 23 -11.91 4.23 11.78
C ASP A 23 -11.61 5.68 12.19
N GLU A 24 -12.48 6.25 13.01
CA GLU A 24 -12.41 7.64 13.46
C GLU A 24 -11.32 7.85 14.54
N SER A 25 -10.67 6.79 15.04
CA SER A 25 -9.50 6.92 15.91
C SER A 25 -8.26 7.39 15.15
N TYR A 26 -8.25 7.25 13.82
CA TYR A 26 -7.22 7.77 12.95
C TYR A 26 -7.59 9.17 12.47
N ALA A 27 -6.63 10.11 12.46
CA ALA A 27 -6.86 11.48 12.00
C ALA A 27 -7.34 11.55 10.53
N SER A 28 -6.98 10.56 9.71
CA SER A 28 -7.45 10.39 8.33
C SER A 28 -8.89 9.87 8.21
N GLY A 29 -9.47 9.36 9.31
CA GLY A 29 -10.74 8.63 9.34
C GLY A 29 -10.67 7.23 8.72
N TRP A 30 -9.46 6.69 8.50
CA TRP A 30 -9.22 5.38 7.89
C TRP A 30 -8.05 4.66 8.52
N PHE A 31 -8.21 3.37 8.77
CA PHE A 31 -7.11 2.43 8.89
C PHE A 31 -6.97 1.69 7.55
N TYR A 32 -5.75 1.59 7.00
CA TYR A 32 -5.50 0.92 5.73
C TYR A 32 -4.15 0.18 5.69
N ARG A 33 -4.08 -0.80 4.79
CA ARG A 33 -2.86 -1.49 4.38
C ARG A 33 -3.00 -1.90 2.92
N PHE A 34 -2.14 -1.39 2.05
CA PHE A 34 -2.01 -1.78 0.65
C PHE A 34 -0.65 -2.42 0.47
N GLN A 35 -0.58 -3.62 -0.11
CA GLN A 35 0.64 -4.39 -0.22
C GLN A 35 0.75 -5.02 -1.59
N TYR A 36 1.92 -4.86 -2.22
CA TYR A 36 2.35 -5.61 -3.39
C TYR A 36 3.53 -6.47 -2.99
N TYR A 37 3.43 -7.77 -3.24
CA TYR A 37 4.41 -8.75 -2.81
C TYR A 37 4.52 -9.90 -3.80
N HIS A 38 5.69 -10.52 -3.86
CA HIS A 38 5.87 -11.80 -4.53
C HIS A 38 5.77 -12.92 -3.48
N PRO A 39 5.05 -14.04 -3.73
CA PRO A 39 4.90 -15.12 -2.75
C PRO A 39 6.23 -15.70 -2.25
N ASP A 40 7.24 -15.77 -3.13
CA ASP A 40 8.54 -16.36 -2.79
C ASP A 40 9.54 -15.33 -2.23
N ASP A 41 9.46 -14.07 -2.70
CA ASP A 41 10.44 -13.04 -2.32
C ASP A 41 9.93 -12.09 -1.23
N GLY A 42 8.65 -12.17 -0.87
CA GLY A 42 8.02 -11.34 0.16
C GLY A 42 7.55 -9.96 -0.33
N GLU A 43 7.45 -9.01 0.59
CA GLU A 43 6.98 -7.64 0.34
C GLU A 43 7.87 -6.92 -0.68
N ILE A 44 7.26 -6.21 -1.63
CA ILE A 44 7.93 -5.36 -2.61
C ILE A 44 7.62 -3.88 -2.32
N LEU A 45 6.34 -3.57 -2.12
CA LEU A 45 5.84 -2.24 -1.80
C LEU A 45 4.69 -2.35 -0.80
N ARG A 46 4.67 -1.53 0.24
CA ARG A 46 3.54 -1.44 1.18
C ARG A 46 3.24 0.01 1.53
N TYR A 47 1.97 0.38 1.49
CA TYR A 47 1.45 1.64 1.99
C TYR A 47 0.54 1.33 3.17
N ASP A 48 0.82 1.87 4.36
CA ASP A 48 -0.09 1.72 5.50
C ASP A 48 0.01 2.87 6.49
N ASN A 49 -0.84 2.79 7.52
CA ASN A 49 -0.80 3.68 8.66
C ASN A 49 -0.93 2.94 9.99
N ALA A 50 -0.33 1.75 10.10
CA ALA A 50 -0.55 0.88 11.25
C ALA A 50 0.07 1.42 12.56
N HIS A 51 1.12 2.22 12.48
CA HIS A 51 1.71 2.90 13.61
C HIS A 51 2.11 4.32 13.25
N ASN A 52 2.15 5.22 14.24
CA ASN A 52 2.83 6.48 14.09
C ASN A 52 4.32 6.27 14.35
N ASP A 53 5.17 6.67 13.41
CA ASP A 53 6.62 6.69 13.56
C ASP A 53 7.07 8.12 13.90
N ASP A 54 7.97 8.27 14.87
CA ASP A 54 8.43 9.57 15.34
C ASP A 54 9.20 10.37 14.27
N THR A 55 9.69 9.71 13.22
CA THR A 55 10.46 10.30 12.12
C THR A 55 9.71 10.34 10.79
N LEU A 56 8.85 9.35 10.51
CA LEU A 56 8.12 9.22 9.24
C LEU A 56 6.62 9.55 9.35
N GLY A 57 6.16 10.03 10.50
CA GLY A 57 4.76 10.39 10.71
C GLY A 57 3.85 9.16 10.71
N THR A 58 2.61 9.31 10.27
CA THR A 58 1.57 8.25 10.37
C THR A 58 1.42 7.42 9.10
N HIS A 59 1.73 7.98 7.93
CA HIS A 59 1.43 7.38 6.64
C HIS A 59 2.73 6.94 5.98
N HIS A 60 2.95 5.63 5.89
CA HIS A 60 4.24 5.08 5.47
C HIS A 60 4.17 4.45 4.10
N ARG A 61 5.24 4.64 3.34
CA ARG A 61 5.60 3.88 2.16
C ARG A 61 6.84 3.04 2.48
N HIS A 62 6.67 1.73 2.47
CA HIS A 62 7.76 0.76 2.56
C HIS A 62 8.09 0.24 1.16
N ILE A 63 9.37 0.20 0.81
CA ILE A 63 9.84 -0.41 -0.44
C ILE A 63 10.99 -1.36 -0.15
N ARG A 64 11.00 -2.54 -0.76
CA ARG A 64 12.02 -3.57 -0.52
C ARG A 64 13.45 -3.05 -0.71
N PHE A 65 13.66 -2.20 -1.72
CA PHE A 65 14.97 -1.65 -2.05
C PHE A 65 14.90 -0.13 -1.96
N GLY A 66 15.13 0.39 -0.75
CA GLY A 66 15.14 1.81 -0.46
C GLY A 66 14.83 2.06 1.01
N ASP A 67 14.73 3.33 1.36
CA ASP A 67 14.30 3.75 2.70
C ASP A 67 12.77 3.88 2.75
N ASP A 68 12.22 3.59 3.91
CA ASP A 68 10.83 3.89 4.23
C ASP A 68 10.63 5.41 4.25
N THR A 69 9.51 5.88 3.71
CA THR A 69 9.22 7.31 3.60
C THR A 69 7.83 7.66 4.11
N GLU A 70 7.68 8.88 4.64
CA GLU A 70 6.38 9.47 4.84
C GLU A 70 5.72 9.76 3.49
N ILE A 71 4.42 9.51 3.40
CA ILE A 71 3.61 9.84 2.23
C ILE A 71 2.37 10.63 2.63
N GLU A 72 2.22 11.81 2.04
CA GLU A 72 1.08 12.69 2.32
C GLU A 72 -0.27 12.01 2.01
N PHE A 73 -1.17 12.04 3.00
CA PHE A 73 -2.52 11.49 2.88
C PHE A 73 -3.54 12.58 2.56
N HIS A 74 -4.10 12.53 1.35
CA HIS A 74 -5.16 13.44 0.91
C HIS A 74 -6.55 12.79 1.01
N SER A 75 -6.66 11.56 0.55
CA SER A 75 -7.86 10.73 0.63
C SER A 75 -7.48 9.28 0.33
N LEU A 76 -8.32 8.33 0.75
CA LEU A 76 -8.10 6.91 0.48
C LEU A 76 -7.98 6.61 -1.02
N VAL A 77 -8.80 7.26 -1.86
CA VAL A 77 -8.79 7.06 -3.31
C VAL A 77 -7.48 7.52 -3.93
N VAL A 78 -7.03 8.73 -3.60
CA VAL A 78 -5.74 9.27 -4.10
C VAL A 78 -4.57 8.37 -3.66
N HIS A 79 -4.63 7.89 -2.43
CA HIS A 79 -3.58 7.03 -1.86
C HIS A 79 -3.54 5.67 -2.55
N LEU A 80 -4.70 5.04 -2.78
CA LEU A 80 -4.80 3.78 -3.50
C LEU A 80 -4.38 3.93 -4.98
N THR A 81 -4.76 5.02 -5.64
CA THR A 81 -4.32 5.30 -7.02
C THR A 81 -2.81 5.45 -7.11
N ARG A 82 -2.19 6.19 -6.18
CA ARG A 82 -0.72 6.32 -6.12
C ARG A 82 -0.05 4.97 -5.94
N PHE A 83 -0.53 4.16 -5.01
CA PHE A 83 -0.03 2.80 -4.78
C PHE A 83 -0.14 1.93 -6.04
N LEU A 84 -1.29 1.89 -6.71
CA LEU A 84 -1.49 1.08 -7.91
C LEU A 84 -0.63 1.52 -9.09
N ASN A 85 -0.41 2.83 -9.26
CA ASN A 85 0.50 3.35 -10.28
C ASN A 85 1.93 2.88 -10.03
N GLU A 86 2.39 2.95 -8.78
CA GLU A 86 3.74 2.53 -8.42
C GLU A 86 3.93 1.01 -8.57
N VAL A 87 2.89 0.21 -8.27
CA VAL A 87 2.92 -1.23 -8.61
C VAL A 87 3.08 -1.44 -10.12
N GLY A 88 2.43 -0.63 -10.96
CA GLY A 88 2.60 -0.68 -12.41
C GLY A 88 4.01 -0.35 -12.88
N GLU A 89 4.74 0.49 -12.15
CA GLU A 89 6.14 0.83 -12.42
C GLU A 89 7.12 -0.25 -11.93
N LEU A 90 6.77 -0.95 -10.84
CA LEU A 90 7.60 -1.99 -10.22
C LEU A 90 7.34 -3.40 -10.78
N ALA A 91 6.15 -3.65 -11.31
CA ALA A 91 5.81 -4.94 -11.90
C ALA A 91 6.67 -5.19 -13.15
N PRO A 92 7.17 -6.42 -13.35
CA PRO A 92 7.88 -6.77 -14.56
C PRO A 92 6.98 -6.54 -15.78
N SER A 93 7.53 -5.95 -16.85
CA SER A 93 6.82 -5.82 -18.12
C SER A 93 6.60 -7.21 -18.73
N GLU A 94 5.46 -7.41 -19.40
CA GLU A 94 5.14 -8.67 -20.09
C GLU A 94 6.10 -8.97 -21.27
N ASP A 95 6.97 -8.02 -21.64
CA ASP A 95 7.89 -8.11 -22.79
C ASP A 95 9.25 -8.77 -22.51
N THR A 96 9.46 -9.37 -21.33
CA THR A 96 10.67 -10.15 -21.06
C THR A 96 10.37 -11.64 -21.04
N GLN A 97 10.30 -12.25 -22.23
CA GLN A 97 10.34 -13.70 -22.40
C GLN A 97 11.15 -14.08 -23.65
#